data_AF-A0A7S1RH66-F1
#
_entry.id   AF-A0A7S1RH66-F1
#
_cell.length_a   1.000
_cell.length_b   1.000
_cell.length_c   1.000
_cell.angle_alpha   90.00
_cell.angle_beta   90.00
_cell.angle_gamma   90.00
#
_symmetry.space_group_name_H-M   'P 1'
#
loop_
_entity.id
_entity.type
_entity.pdbx_description
1 polymer ?
#
loop_
_entity_poly.entity_id
_entity_poly.type
_entity_poly.pdbx_seq_one_letter_code
_entity_poly.pdbx_strand_id
1 'polypeptide(L)'
;EAYVEFEGEVPRRAIDAALRRAAAAGRVVPLVAGSAKSGLGIDALQEVIKTFIAADAGSDLVEELGIKLPSGMGESAASEEPFLGLAFGRRQEAGQSLVHVR
;
A
#
# COMPACT_ATOMS: atom_id res chain seq x y z
N GLU A 1 -1.78 22.99 -12.42
CA GLU A 1 -0.84 22.07 -11.76
C GLU A 1 -0.48 22.65 -10.40
N ALA A 2 -0.24 21.82 -9.38
CA ALA A 2 0.15 22.29 -8.04
C ALA A 2 1.57 21.78 -7.76
N TYR A 3 2.54 22.68 -7.69
CA TYR A 3 3.92 22.39 -7.31
C TYR A 3 4.12 22.78 -5.85
N VAL A 4 4.90 22.00 -5.11
CA VAL A 4 5.33 22.35 -3.75
C VAL A 4 6.76 22.86 -3.85
N GLU A 5 7.00 24.09 -3.39
CA GLU A 5 8.33 24.69 -3.38
C GLU A 5 9.16 24.11 -2.24
N PHE A 6 10.41 23.77 -2.54
CA PHE A 6 11.40 23.33 -1.55
C PHE A 6 12.66 24.19 -1.72
N GLU A 7 13.29 24.59 -0.61
CA GLU A 7 14.61 25.21 -0.62
C GLU A 7 15.67 24.11 -0.88
N GLY A 8 15.91 23.76 -2.14
CA GLY A 8 16.90 22.75 -2.55
C GLY A 8 16.29 21.49 -3.18
N GLU A 9 16.93 20.34 -3.01
CA GLU A 9 16.44 19.08 -3.56
C GLU A 9 15.16 18.63 -2.84
N VAL A 10 14.19 18.13 -3.63
CA VAL A 10 12.94 17.59 -3.08
C VAL A 10 13.27 16.34 -2.24
N PRO A 11 12.88 16.27 -0.96
CA PRO A 11 13.15 15.12 -0.12
C PRO A 11 12.58 13.84 -0.73
N ARG A 12 13.36 12.76 -0.73
CA ARG A 12 12.95 11.48 -1.32
C ARG A 12 11.59 10.99 -0.81
N ARG A 13 11.33 11.16 0.49
CA ARG A 13 10.03 10.83 1.12
C ARG A 13 8.85 11.59 0.50
N ALA A 14 9.02 12.86 0.16
CA ALA A 14 7.97 13.67 -0.45
C ALA A 14 7.68 13.19 -1.88
N ILE A 15 8.71 12.78 -2.62
CA ILE A 15 8.58 12.17 -3.95
C ILE A 15 7.81 10.86 -3.85
N ASP A 16 8.23 9.95 -2.96
CA ASP A 16 7.60 8.63 -2.81
C ASP A 16 6.12 8.76 -2.39
N ALA A 17 5.80 9.68 -1.46
CA ALA A 17 4.42 9.95 -1.05
C ALA A 17 3.56 10.52 -2.19
N ALA A 18 4.10 11.42 -3.01
CA ALA A 18 3.40 11.97 -4.17
C ALA A 18 3.14 10.90 -5.23
N LEU A 19 4.14 10.06 -5.50
CA LEU A 19 4.05 8.94 -6.43
C LEU A 19 3.04 7.88 -5.96
N ARG A 20 3.00 7.56 -4.67
CA ARG A 20 2.00 6.67 -4.05
C ARG A 20 0.57 7.18 -4.26
N ARG A 21 0.31 8.47 -3.99
CA ARG A 21 -1.01 9.09 -4.24
C ARG A 21 -1.40 9.07 -5.72
N ALA A 22 -0.44 9.38 -6.60
CA ALA A 22 -0.68 9.36 -8.03
C ALA A 22 -1.00 7.94 -8.55
N ALA A 23 -0.34 6.91 -8.00
CA ALA A 23 -0.59 5.53 -8.35
C ALA A 23 -1.94 5.02 -7.83
N ALA A 24 -2.29 5.34 -6.58
CA ALA A 24 -3.61 5.03 -6.01
C ALA A 24 -4.76 5.68 -6.81
N ALA A 25 -4.51 6.86 -7.38
CA ALA A 25 -5.46 7.55 -8.26
C ALA A 25 -5.43 7.05 -9.72
N GLY A 26 -4.63 6.03 -10.05
CA GLY A 26 -4.49 5.49 -11.40
C GLY A 26 -3.82 6.43 -12.41
N ARG A 27 -3.12 7.48 -11.94
CA ARG A 27 -2.47 8.49 -12.81
C ARG A 27 -1.06 8.09 -13.24
N VAL A 28 -0.37 7.30 -12.42
CA VAL A 28 0.95 6.76 -12.74
C VAL A 28 0.96 5.26 -12.43
N VAL A 29 1.71 4.50 -13.21
CA VAL A 29 1.95 3.07 -12.97
C VAL A 29 3.45 2.88 -12.89
N PRO A 30 4.01 2.46 -11.73
CA PRO A 30 5.45 2.24 -11.63
C PRO A 30 5.84 1.07 -12.53
N LEU A 31 6.93 1.25 -13.28
CA LEU A 31 7.50 0.23 -14.15
C LEU A 31 8.80 -0.28 -13.53
N VAL A 32 8.92 -1.61 -13.43
CA VAL A 32 10.14 -2.28 -12.97
C VAL A 32 10.58 -3.25 -14.05
N ALA A 33 11.87 -3.21 -14.40
CA ALA A 33 12.46 -4.16 -15.33
C ALA A 33 13.26 -5.23 -14.55
N GLY A 34 13.19 -6.47 -15.00
CA GLY A 34 13.86 -7.60 -14.37
C GLY A 34 13.72 -8.89 -15.16
N SER A 35 14.32 -9.95 -14.64
CA SER A 35 14.23 -11.29 -15.21
C SER A 35 14.05 -12.29 -14.07
N ALA A 36 12.84 -12.85 -13.97
CA ALA A 36 12.51 -13.87 -13.00
C ALA A 36 13.38 -15.13 -13.17
N LYS A 37 13.73 -15.48 -14.43
CA LYS A 37 14.58 -16.64 -14.74
C LYS A 37 15.97 -16.54 -14.13
N SER A 38 16.53 -15.33 -14.07
CA SER A 38 17.86 -15.09 -13.50
C SER A 38 17.81 -14.52 -12.09
N GLY A 39 16.62 -14.43 -11.47
CA GLY A 39 16.43 -13.82 -10.16
C GLY A 39 16.74 -12.32 -10.09
N LEU A 40 16.81 -11.61 -11.22
CA LEU A 40 17.17 -10.19 -11.26
C LEU A 40 15.92 -9.32 -11.20
N GLY A 41 15.96 -8.27 -10.37
CA GLY A 41 14.88 -7.27 -10.28
C GLY A 41 13.73 -7.65 -9.34
N ILE A 42 13.81 -8.78 -8.65
CA ILE A 42 12.81 -9.18 -7.65
C ILE A 42 12.84 -8.21 -6.45
N ASP A 43 14.03 -7.86 -5.96
CA ASP A 43 14.17 -6.91 -4.83
C ASP A 43 13.61 -5.53 -5.19
N ALA A 44 13.93 -5.04 -6.39
CA ALA A 44 13.39 -3.78 -6.89
C ALA A 44 11.87 -3.82 -7.02
N LEU A 45 11.29 -4.94 -7.47
CA LEU A 45 9.85 -5.14 -7.54
C LEU A 45 9.21 -5.13 -6.14
N GLN A 46 9.83 -5.79 -5.16
CA GLN A 46 9.35 -5.79 -3.78
C GLN A 46 9.34 -4.39 -3.16
N GLU A 47 10.40 -3.60 -3.38
CA GLU A 47 10.47 -2.22 -2.89
C GLU A 47 9.41 -1.32 -3.53
N VAL A 48 9.12 -1.50 -4.82
CA VAL A 48 8.02 -0.79 -5.50
C VAL A 48 6.67 -1.22 -4.92
N ILE A 49 6.44 -2.51 -4.67
CA ILE A 49 5.21 -2.98 -4.05
C ILE A 49 5.00 -2.32 -2.67
N LYS A 50 6.02 -2.30 -1.81
CA LYS A 50 5.95 -1.66 -0.48
C LYS A 50 5.66 -0.16 -0.56
N THR A 51 6.27 0.51 -1.54
CA THR A 51 6.12 1.97 -1.69
C THR A 51 4.76 2.37 -2.27
N PHE A 52 4.22 1.58 -3.20
CA PHE A 52 3.07 1.99 -4.01
C PHE A 52 1.76 1.26 -3.68
N ILE A 53 1.81 0.00 -3.23
CA ILE A 53 0.62 -0.76 -2.86
C ILE A 53 0.37 -0.53 -1.37
N ALA A 54 -0.74 0.13 -1.05
CA ALA A 54 -1.11 0.36 0.33
C ALA A 54 -1.31 -0.98 1.06
N ALA A 55 -0.63 -1.16 2.19
CA ALA A 55 -1.18 -1.98 3.26
C ALA A 55 -2.53 -1.36 3.64
N ASP A 56 -3.52 -2.21 3.94
CA ASP A 56 -4.92 -1.81 4.06
C ASP A 56 -5.11 -0.53 4.90
N ALA A 57 -5.91 0.37 4.32
CA ALA A 57 -5.95 1.82 4.48
C ALA A 57 -6.05 2.40 5.90
N GLY A 58 -5.45 3.59 6.08
CA GLY A 58 -6.00 4.61 6.97
C GLY A 58 -5.00 5.63 7.50
N SER A 59 -3.96 5.15 8.19
CA SER A 59 -3.15 5.99 9.10
C SER A 59 -1.84 6.49 8.50
N ASP A 60 -1.10 5.61 7.82
CA ASP A 60 0.31 5.87 7.45
C ASP A 60 0.47 7.07 6.52
N LEU A 61 -0.46 7.28 5.59
CA LEU A 61 -0.34 8.33 4.58
C LEU A 61 -0.58 9.75 5.14
N VAL A 62 -1.28 9.86 6.27
CA VAL A 62 -1.57 11.13 6.94
C VAL A 62 -0.45 11.47 7.94
N GLU A 63 0.09 10.47 8.64
CA GLU A 63 1.27 10.62 9.49
C GLU A 63 2.53 10.95 8.67
N GLU A 64 2.73 10.33 7.51
CA GLU A 64 3.87 10.58 6.61
C GLU A 64 3.95 12.04 6.10
N LEU A 65 2.81 12.74 6.05
CA LEU A 65 2.73 14.13 5.58
C LEU A 65 2.82 15.16 6.72
N GLY A 66 3.03 14.72 7.97
CA GLY A 66 3.06 15.62 9.14
C GLY A 66 1.72 16.29 9.43
N ILE A 67 0.63 15.79 8.85
CA ILE A 67 -0.73 16.27 9.12
C ILE A 67 -1.17 15.60 10.41
N LYS A 68 -1.25 16.36 11.51
CA LYS A 68 -1.78 15.86 12.77
C LYS A 68 -3.23 15.47 12.57
N LEU A 69 -3.51 14.17 12.51
CA LEU A 69 -4.87 13.66 12.65
C LEU A 69 -5.41 14.12 14.01
N PRO A 70 -6.66 14.58 14.10
CA PRO A 70 -7.30 14.80 15.39
C PRO A 70 -7.19 13.49 16.20
N SER A 71 -6.71 13.61 17.43
CA SER A 71 -6.46 12.49 18.34
C SER A 71 -7.67 11.54 18.40
N GLY A 72 -7.51 10.33 17.86
CA GLY A 72 -8.55 9.28 17.90
C GLY A 72 -8.72 8.41 16.65
N MET A 73 -7.98 8.65 15.56
CA MET A 73 -8.10 7.87 14.30
C MET A 73 -6.87 7.02 13.96
N GLY A 74 -6.26 6.39 14.95
CA GLY A 74 -5.12 5.51 14.73
C GLY A 74 -5.15 4.37 15.72
N GLU A 75 -5.97 3.35 15.44
CA GLU A 75 -5.91 2.02 16.07
C GLU A 75 -6.97 1.09 15.42
N SER A 76 -6.74 0.73 14.15
CA SER A 76 -7.54 -0.33 13.51
C SER A 76 -6.91 -1.69 13.81
N ALA A 77 -7.11 -2.19 15.03
CA ALA A 77 -6.74 -3.57 15.39
C ALA A 77 -7.70 -4.24 16.40
N ALA A 78 -8.56 -3.49 17.08
CA ALA A 78 -9.63 -4.04 17.92
C ALA A 78 -10.90 -3.22 17.71
N SER A 79 -11.56 -3.42 16.57
CA SER A 79 -12.88 -2.84 16.33
C SER A 79 -13.93 -3.70 17.03
N GLU A 80 -14.78 -3.10 17.88
CA GLU A 80 -16.01 -3.74 18.39
C GLU A 80 -17.07 -3.91 17.29
N GLU A 81 -16.76 -3.57 16.04
CA GLU A 81 -17.63 -3.75 14.90
C GLU A 81 -17.85 -5.24 14.57
N PRO A 82 -19.05 -5.60 14.08
CA PRO A 82 -19.35 -6.97 13.68
C PRO A 82 -18.40 -7.42 12.57
N PHE A 83 -17.92 -8.66 12.66
CA PHE A 83 -17.08 -9.27 11.64
C PHE A 83 -17.80 -9.29 10.28
N LEU A 84 -17.22 -8.59 9.31
CA LEU A 84 -17.64 -8.59 7.91
C LEU A 84 -16.48 -9.12 7.07
N GLY A 85 -16.70 -10.24 6.38
CA GLY A 85 -15.71 -10.85 5.50
C GLY A 85 -16.34 -11.33 4.20
N LEU A 86 -15.58 -11.21 3.10
CA LEU A 86 -15.93 -11.68 1.77
C LEU A 86 -15.24 -13.02 1.49
N ALA A 87 -16.02 -14.05 1.18
CA ALA A 87 -15.47 -15.30 0.67
C ALA A 87 -15.06 -15.15 -0.80
N PHE A 88 -13.78 -15.37 -1.11
CA PHE A 88 -13.23 -15.15 -2.46
C PHE A 88 -12.53 -16.37 -3.07
N GLY A 89 -12.38 -17.45 -2.30
CA GLY A 89 -11.78 -18.69 -2.79
C GLY A 89 -12.28 -19.91 -2.03
N ARG A 90 -12.34 -21.06 -2.72
CA ARG A 90 -12.65 -22.35 -2.11
C ARG A 90 -11.58 -23.37 -2.52
N ARG A 91 -11.09 -24.13 -1.54
CA ARG A 91 -10.13 -25.21 -1.77
C ARG A 91 -10.64 -26.50 -1.13
N GLN A 92 -10.46 -27.62 -1.80
CA GLN A 92 -10.64 -28.94 -1.19
C GLN A 92 -9.28 -29.54 -0.84
N GLU A 93 -9.13 -30.00 0.40
CA GLU A 93 -7.89 -30.61 0.88
C GLU A 93 -8.23 -31.75 1.85
N ALA A 94 -7.70 -32.94 1.59
CA ALA A 94 -7.90 -34.15 2.41
C ALA A 94 -9.37 -34.44 2.81
N GLY A 95 -10.32 -34.18 1.91
CA GLY A 95 -11.75 -34.39 2.15
C GLY A 95 -12.46 -33.24 2.89
N GLN A 96 -11.75 -32.17 3.24
CA GLN A 96 -12.31 -30.95 3.84
C GLN A 96 -12.49 -29.85 2.79
N SER A 97 -13.49 -28.99 3.01
CA SER A 97 -13.77 -27.82 2.18
C SER A 97 -13.36 -26.56 2.93
N LEU A 98 -12.28 -25.94 2.48
CA LEU A 98 -11.73 -24.69 3.02
C LEU A 98 -12.24 -23.51 2.20
N VAL A 99 -12.55 -22.40 2.87
CA VAL A 99 -12.97 -21.14 2.25
C VAL A 99 -12.02 -20.03 2.67
N HIS A 100 -11.51 -19.28 1.71
CA HIS A 100 -10.69 -18.10 1.93
C HIS A 100 -11.59 -16.88 2.11
N VAL A 101 -11.49 -16.23 3.27
CA VAL A 101 -12.27 -15.04 3.66
C VAL A 101 -11.31 -13.87 3.87
N ARG A 102 -11.63 -12.69 3.32
CA ARG A 102 -10.91 -11.42 3.53
C ARG A 102 -11.87 -10.38 4.09
#